data_AF-A0A1I8D3V3-F1
#
_entry.id   AF-A0A1I8D3V3-F1
#
_cell.length_a   1.000
_cell.length_b   1.000
_cell.length_c   1.000
_cell.angle_alpha   90.00
_cell.angle_beta   90.00
_cell.angle_gamma   90.00
#
_symmetry.space_group_name_H-M   'P 1'
#
loop_
_entity.id
_entity.type
_entity.pdbx_description
1 polymer ?
#
loop_
_entity_poly.entity_id
_entity_poly.type
_entity_poly.pdbx_seq_one_letter_code
_entity_poly.pdbx_strand_id
1 'polypeptide(L)'
;MSEAPNFVLYEHALGYALFKVKEFEDIGMALPQVQESIYDSKKFLGIVSFEAFDPFRNTEAALDNCNSISEGICHPDLINFLEANLPKKKSKVTLGCVDNRLAGSLVEAFPKINVLFTGVVPEILRGIRFHIEKLLKDVPHFSLAKAQLSLGHSYSRSKVKFDVHRVDNMVIQSIALLDTLDKDINLFAMRIREWYSFHFPEVSKKHNNKEFIA
;
A
#
# COMPACT_ATOMS: atom_id res chain seq x y z
N MET A 1 32.32 0.17 17.33
CA MET A 1 31.54 1.42 17.45
C MET A 1 30.61 1.44 16.27
N SER A 2 29.31 1.21 16.48
CA SER A 2 28.33 1.25 15.40
C SER A 2 28.06 2.72 15.08
N GLU A 3 28.61 3.22 13.96
CA GLU A 3 28.31 4.58 13.51
C GLU A 3 26.82 4.69 13.15
N ALA A 4 26.13 5.70 13.68
CA ALA A 4 24.78 6.04 13.24
C ALA A 4 24.76 6.37 11.73
N PRO A 5 23.72 5.91 10.99
CA PRO A 5 23.57 6.24 9.57
C PRO A 5 23.27 7.73 9.37
N ASN A 6 23.84 8.37 8.35
CA ASN A 6 23.51 9.76 8.00
C ASN A 6 22.10 9.89 7.43
N PHE A 7 21.70 8.92 6.62
CA PHE A 7 20.37 8.85 5.99
C PHE A 7 19.76 7.48 6.24
N VAL A 8 18.43 7.39 6.28
CA VAL A 8 17.69 6.14 6.40
C VAL A 8 16.64 6.10 5.30
N LEU A 9 16.65 5.02 4.52
CA LEU A 9 15.67 4.71 3.51
C LEU A 9 14.46 4.05 4.16
N TYR A 10 13.28 4.60 3.94
CA TYR A 10 12.02 4.00 4.34
C TYR A 10 11.14 3.75 3.11
N GLU A 11 10.79 2.49 2.92
CA GLU A 11 9.96 2.05 1.82
C GLU A 11 8.49 2.02 2.27
N HIS A 12 7.63 2.71 1.53
CA HIS A 12 6.22 2.82 1.86
C HIS A 12 5.34 2.43 0.67
N ALA A 13 4.07 2.10 0.93
CA ALA A 13 3.14 1.70 -0.12
C ALA A 13 2.86 2.81 -1.16
N LEU A 14 3.08 4.07 -0.77
CA LEU A 14 2.94 5.21 -1.68
C LEU A 14 4.22 5.51 -2.47
N GLY A 15 5.39 5.06 -2.03
CA GLY A 15 6.66 5.50 -2.59
C GLY A 15 7.84 5.34 -1.63
N TYR A 16 8.98 5.85 -2.07
CA TYR A 16 10.21 5.86 -1.28
C TYR A 16 10.34 7.16 -0.49
N ALA A 17 10.72 7.04 0.78
CA ALA A 17 11.00 8.16 1.65
C ALA A 17 12.45 8.09 2.12
N LEU A 18 13.13 9.24 2.11
CA LEU A 18 14.48 9.39 2.63
C LEU A 18 14.43 10.35 3.82
N PHE A 19 14.98 9.87 4.94
CA PHE A 19 15.10 10.65 6.16
C PHE A 19 16.57 10.87 6.49
N LYS A 20 16.90 12.08 6.93
CA LYS A 20 18.21 12.42 7.46
C LYS A 20 18.19 12.26 8.98
N VAL A 21 19.20 11.57 9.51
CA VAL A 21 19.36 11.39 10.96
C VAL A 21 20.20 12.55 11.49
N LYS A 22 19.65 13.30 12.45
CA LYS A 22 20.37 14.29 13.25
C LYS A 22 21.06 13.54 14.38
N GLU A 23 22.26 13.98 14.75
CA GLU A 23 23.20 13.28 15.66
C GLU A 23 22.49 12.41 16.70
N PHE A 24 22.65 11.10 16.54
CA PHE A 24 22.15 10.10 17.47
C PHE A 24 23.31 9.77 18.41
N GLU A 25 23.17 10.08 19.71
CA GLU A 25 24.18 9.68 20.69
C GLU A 25 24.18 8.14 20.78
N ASP A 26 25.13 7.51 20.08
CA ASP A 26 25.31 6.05 19.94
C ASP A 26 25.50 5.29 21.28
N ILE A 27 25.56 5.99 22.41
CA ILE A 27 25.82 5.41 23.74
C ILE A 27 24.53 5.01 24.48
N GLY A 28 23.33 5.42 24.02
CA GLY A 28 22.06 5.20 24.73
C GLY A 28 21.23 3.96 24.36
N MET A 29 21.63 3.20 23.34
CA MET A 29 20.81 2.16 22.67
C MET A 29 20.32 1.00 23.55
N ALA A 30 20.87 0.83 24.75
CA ALA A 30 20.46 -0.20 25.70
C ALA A 30 19.59 0.33 26.85
N LEU A 31 19.26 1.62 26.88
CA LEU A 31 18.42 2.20 27.93
C LEU A 31 16.94 2.16 27.53
N PRO A 32 16.04 1.62 28.38
CA PRO A 32 14.59 1.69 28.18
C PRO A 32 14.08 3.12 27.88
N GLN A 33 14.81 4.12 28.39
CA GLN A 33 14.53 5.55 28.23
C GLN A 33 14.62 6.03 26.77
N VAL A 34 15.46 5.41 25.93
CA VAL A 34 15.56 5.74 24.49
C VAL A 34 14.42 5.10 23.70
N GLN A 35 13.98 3.90 24.09
CA GLN A 35 12.75 3.32 23.52
C GLN A 35 11.52 4.16 23.90
N GLU A 36 11.47 4.70 25.12
CA GLU A 36 10.43 5.64 25.55
C GLU A 36 10.45 6.94 24.74
N SER A 37 11.62 7.45 24.37
CA SER A 37 11.74 8.67 23.58
C SER A 37 11.23 8.52 22.15
N ILE A 38 11.24 7.29 21.59
CA ILE A 38 10.63 6.99 20.29
C ILE A 38 9.11 7.17 20.33
N TYR A 39 8.43 6.86 21.44
CA TYR A 39 6.97 7.05 21.53
C TYR A 39 6.58 8.53 21.55
N ASP A 40 7.46 9.42 22.03
CA ASP A 40 7.25 10.86 21.99
C ASP A 40 7.58 11.42 20.61
N SER A 41 6.53 11.81 19.89
CA SER A 41 6.61 12.39 18.55
C SER A 41 7.54 13.60 18.46
N LYS A 42 7.57 14.48 19.47
CA LYS A 42 8.40 15.69 19.42
C LYS A 42 9.89 15.36 19.53
N LYS A 43 10.23 14.42 20.41
CA LYS A 43 11.61 13.95 20.59
C LYS A 43 12.08 13.21 19.33
N PHE A 44 11.24 12.33 18.79
CA PHE A 44 11.57 11.58 17.59
C PHE A 44 11.78 12.47 16.36
N LEU A 45 10.94 13.49 16.16
CA LEU A 45 11.13 14.52 15.11
C LEU A 45 12.39 15.37 15.31
N GLY A 46 12.94 15.41 16.52
CA GLY A 46 14.26 15.98 16.80
C GLY A 46 15.41 15.10 16.29
N ILE A 47 15.21 13.78 16.27
CA ILE A 47 16.20 12.77 15.85
C ILE A 47 16.23 12.60 14.32
N VAL A 48 15.06 12.63 13.68
CA VAL A 48 14.96 12.47 12.21
C VAL A 48 14.33 13.70 11.57
N SER A 49 14.89 14.12 10.44
CA SER A 49 14.27 15.09 9.54
C SER A 49 13.93 14.45 8.21
N PHE A 50 12.74 14.77 7.71
CA PHE A 50 12.32 14.45 6.35
C PHE A 50 13.24 15.16 5.34
N GLU A 51 13.77 14.41 4.36
CA GLU A 51 14.65 14.96 3.31
C GLU A 51 13.94 14.92 1.95
N ALA A 52 13.43 13.76 1.56
CA ALA A 52 12.82 13.57 0.25
C ALA A 52 11.74 12.47 0.26
N PHE A 53 10.79 12.59 -0.66
CA PHE A 53 9.78 11.57 -0.94
C PHE A 53 9.54 11.49 -2.44
N ASP A 54 9.51 10.28 -2.97
CA ASP A 54 9.18 10.01 -4.36
C ASP A 54 7.97 9.06 -4.44
N PRO A 55 6.77 9.58 -4.79
CA PRO A 55 5.57 8.77 -4.92
C PRO A 55 5.63 7.88 -6.16
N PHE A 56 5.14 6.65 -6.04
CA PHE A 56 4.93 5.79 -7.19
C PHE A 56 3.90 6.39 -8.14
N ARG A 57 4.16 6.26 -9.44
CA ARG A 57 3.33 6.85 -10.50
C ARG A 57 1.93 6.23 -10.57
N ASN A 58 1.85 4.91 -10.38
CA ASN A 58 0.62 4.14 -10.45
C ASN A 58 0.73 2.87 -9.60
N THR A 59 -0.38 2.13 -9.48
CA THR A 59 -0.45 0.88 -8.69
C THR A 59 0.41 -0.24 -9.25
N GLU A 60 0.63 -0.27 -10.56
CA GLU A 60 1.46 -1.28 -11.23
C GLU A 60 2.94 -1.07 -10.88
N ALA A 61 3.44 0.17 -10.98
CA ALA A 61 4.78 0.52 -10.55
C ALA A 61 4.98 0.25 -9.05
N ALA A 62 3.98 0.58 -8.21
CA ALA A 62 4.04 0.27 -6.78
C ALA A 62 4.15 -1.25 -6.53
N LEU A 63 3.42 -2.07 -7.29
CA LEU A 63 3.48 -3.53 -7.18
C LEU A 63 4.84 -4.08 -7.64
N ASP A 64 5.37 -3.57 -8.75
CA ASP A 64 6.66 -3.99 -9.30
C ASP A 64 7.83 -3.64 -8.36
N ASN A 65 7.84 -2.42 -7.85
CA ASN A 65 8.79 -2.00 -6.81
C ASN A 65 8.64 -2.85 -5.55
N CYS A 66 7.41 -3.14 -5.10
CA CYS A 66 7.17 -3.99 -3.93
C CYS A 66 7.70 -5.43 -4.13
N ASN A 67 7.51 -6.03 -5.32
CA ASN A 67 8.07 -7.34 -5.64
C ASN A 67 9.60 -7.31 -5.61
N SER A 68 10.22 -6.31 -6.25
CA SER A 68 11.67 -6.14 -6.29
C SER A 68 12.27 -6.02 -4.89
N ILE A 69 11.68 -5.18 -4.04
CA ILE A 69 12.06 -5.05 -2.63
C ILE A 69 11.92 -6.37 -1.88
N SER A 70 10.82 -7.10 -2.08
CA SER A 70 10.56 -8.38 -1.40
C SER A 70 11.60 -9.46 -1.72
N GLU A 71 12.24 -9.35 -2.89
CA GLU A 71 13.31 -10.22 -3.35
C GLU A 71 14.70 -9.65 -3.02
N GLY A 72 14.78 -8.43 -2.49
CA GLY A 72 16.02 -7.74 -2.13
C GLY A 72 16.75 -7.11 -3.32
N ILE A 73 16.03 -6.84 -4.42
CA ILE A 73 16.56 -6.27 -5.65
C ILE A 73 16.35 -4.76 -5.65
N CYS A 74 17.39 -3.99 -5.97
CA CYS A 74 17.25 -2.56 -6.21
C CYS A 74 16.53 -2.28 -7.54
N HIS A 75 15.28 -1.83 -7.43
CA HIS A 75 14.51 -1.39 -8.59
C HIS A 75 15.11 -0.10 -9.21
N PRO A 76 15.05 0.10 -10.54
CA PRO A 76 15.58 1.31 -11.18
C PRO A 76 15.00 2.62 -10.63
N ASP A 77 13.73 2.65 -10.23
CA ASP A 77 13.13 3.82 -9.59
C ASP A 77 13.81 4.17 -8.26
N LEU A 78 14.16 3.17 -7.45
CA LEU A 78 14.90 3.36 -6.21
C LEU A 78 16.30 3.92 -6.47
N ILE A 79 16.98 3.42 -7.51
CA ILE A 79 18.31 3.92 -7.90
C ILE A 79 18.22 5.40 -8.29
N ASN A 80 17.27 5.76 -9.17
CA ASN A 80 17.03 7.14 -9.59
C ASN A 80 16.71 8.05 -8.40
N PHE A 81 15.88 7.58 -7.47
CA PHE A 81 15.53 8.31 -6.24
C PHE A 81 16.76 8.59 -5.37
N LEU A 82 17.60 7.58 -5.13
CA LEU A 82 18.80 7.73 -4.31
C LEU A 82 19.86 8.60 -5.00
N GLU A 83 20.03 8.50 -6.33
CA GLU A 83 20.95 9.34 -7.10
C GLU A 83 20.58 10.83 -7.09
N ALA A 84 19.28 11.13 -7.04
CA ALA A 84 18.78 12.49 -6.99
C ALA A 84 18.97 13.14 -5.61
N ASN A 85 18.82 12.36 -4.54
CA ASN A 85 18.71 12.88 -3.18
C ASN A 85 19.97 12.69 -2.32
N LEU A 86 20.87 11.77 -2.66
CA LEU A 86 22.10 11.58 -1.91
C LEU A 86 23.22 12.53 -2.35
N PRO A 87 24.02 13.07 -1.41
CA PRO A 87 25.06 14.03 -1.73
C PRO A 87 26.19 13.39 -2.53
N LYS A 88 26.49 13.96 -3.71
CA LYS A 88 27.49 13.44 -4.66
C LYS A 88 28.97 13.75 -4.28
N LYS A 89 29.22 14.55 -3.24
CA LYS A 89 30.57 15.06 -2.89
C LYS A 89 31.16 14.39 -1.63
N LYS A 90 32.25 13.64 -1.84
CA LYS A 90 33.41 13.29 -0.97
C LYS A 90 33.25 12.85 0.50
N SER A 91 32.11 13.00 1.18
CA SER A 91 31.93 12.37 2.51
C SER A 91 31.50 10.91 2.33
N LYS A 92 32.02 10.01 3.17
CA LYS A 92 31.49 8.64 3.29
C LYS A 92 30.06 8.76 3.81
N VAL A 93 29.08 8.69 2.92
CA VAL A 93 27.66 8.72 3.29
C VAL A 93 27.29 7.33 3.80
N THR A 94 26.70 7.27 4.99
CA THR A 94 26.11 6.05 5.53
C THR A 94 24.59 6.05 5.30
N LEU A 95 24.07 4.98 4.69
CA LEU A 95 22.65 4.78 4.40
C LEU A 95 22.11 3.61 5.22
N GLY A 96 21.05 3.83 5.99
CA GLY A 96 20.31 2.79 6.70
C GLY A 96 19.24 2.16 5.82
N CYS A 97 19.18 0.83 5.75
CA CYS A 97 18.10 0.08 5.09
C CYS A 97 17.54 -1.02 5.99
N VAL A 98 16.39 -1.58 5.61
CA VAL A 98 15.64 -2.55 6.44
C VAL A 98 16.30 -3.94 6.45
N ASP A 99 16.75 -4.43 5.30
CA ASP A 99 17.20 -5.82 5.11
C ASP A 99 18.62 -5.88 4.54
N ASN A 100 19.36 -6.92 4.91
CA ASN A 100 20.68 -7.28 4.41
C ASN A 100 20.66 -7.60 2.91
N ARG A 101 19.61 -8.25 2.38
CA ARG A 101 19.54 -8.56 0.94
C ARG A 101 19.53 -7.29 0.09
N LEU A 102 18.65 -6.36 0.46
CA LEU A 102 18.58 -5.04 -0.16
C LEU A 102 19.89 -4.26 0.05
N ALA A 103 20.51 -4.38 1.24
CA ALA A 103 21.82 -3.78 1.49
C ALA A 103 22.88 -4.25 0.48
N GLY A 104 22.92 -5.56 0.20
CA GLY A 104 23.80 -6.14 -0.81
C GLY A 104 23.58 -5.52 -2.19
N SER A 105 22.33 -5.49 -2.66
CA SER A 105 21.99 -4.89 -3.97
C SER A 105 22.29 -3.39 -4.03
N LEU A 106 22.08 -2.65 -2.94
CA LEU A 106 22.41 -1.22 -2.85
C LEU A 106 23.92 -0.96 -2.88
N VAL A 107 24.72 -1.82 -2.24
CA VAL A 107 26.19 -1.71 -2.27
C VAL A 107 26.72 -1.98 -3.68
N GLU A 108 26.13 -2.92 -4.41
CA GLU A 108 26.45 -3.18 -5.81
C GLU A 108 26.11 -1.98 -6.71
N ALA A 109 24.91 -1.39 -6.53
CA ALA A 109 24.48 -0.21 -7.27
C ALA A 109 25.27 1.05 -6.91
N PHE A 110 25.68 1.19 -5.64
CA PHE A 110 26.36 2.37 -5.11
C PHE A 110 27.62 2.02 -4.30
N PRO A 111 28.76 1.73 -4.96
CA PRO A 111 29.99 1.30 -4.29
C PRO A 111 30.61 2.34 -3.33
N LYS A 112 30.17 3.60 -3.42
CA LYS A 112 30.70 4.73 -2.63
C LYS A 112 29.91 4.98 -1.34
N ILE A 113 28.76 4.31 -1.17
CA ILE A 113 27.88 4.47 -0.01
C ILE A 113 28.12 3.30 0.93
N ASN A 114 28.25 3.59 2.22
CA ASN A 114 28.28 2.54 3.24
C ASN A 114 26.84 2.23 3.67
N VAL A 115 26.35 1.03 3.39
CA VAL A 115 24.97 0.64 3.71
C VAL A 115 24.93 -0.14 5.01
N LEU A 116 24.09 0.27 5.95
CA LEU A 116 23.92 -0.30 7.27
C LEU A 116 22.50 -0.86 7.41
N PHE A 117 22.37 -2.07 7.94
CA PHE A 117 21.06 -2.67 8.27
C PHE A 117 20.97 -3.10 9.75
N THR A 118 22.08 -3.00 10.49
CA THR A 118 22.19 -3.43 11.89
C THR A 118 22.36 -2.24 12.84
N GLY A 119 22.33 -2.49 14.15
CA GLY A 119 22.57 -1.48 15.17
C GLY A 119 21.35 -0.59 15.38
N VAL A 120 21.51 0.72 15.16
CA VAL A 120 20.47 1.74 15.40
C VAL A 120 19.39 1.78 14.31
N VAL A 121 19.73 1.32 13.10
CA VAL A 121 18.87 1.41 11.90
C VAL A 121 17.45 0.84 12.14
N PRO A 122 17.27 -0.38 12.71
CA PRO A 122 15.94 -0.94 12.92
C PRO A 122 15.07 -0.14 13.88
N GLU A 123 15.66 0.46 14.93
CA GLU A 123 14.93 1.27 15.91
C GLU A 123 14.51 2.62 15.32
N ILE A 124 15.36 3.26 14.51
CA ILE A 124 14.98 4.47 13.76
C ILE A 124 13.85 4.15 12.79
N LEU A 125 13.94 3.06 12.02
CA LEU A 125 12.89 2.64 11.09
C LEU A 125 11.58 2.32 11.81
N ARG A 126 11.64 1.74 13.02
CA ARG A 126 10.47 1.49 13.86
C ARG A 126 9.82 2.79 14.29
N GLY A 127 10.60 3.79 14.72
CA GLY A 127 10.09 5.11 15.05
C GLY A 127 9.49 5.85 13.86
N ILE A 128 10.12 5.78 12.68
CA ILE A 128 9.59 6.32 11.43
C ILE A 128 8.23 5.70 11.12
N ARG A 129 8.12 4.37 11.21
CA ARG A 129 6.85 3.65 10.98
C ARG A 129 5.76 4.07 11.96
N PHE A 130 6.10 4.27 13.23
CA PHE A 130 5.14 4.67 14.27
C PHE A 130 4.62 6.10 14.07
N HIS A 131 5.47 7.03 13.60
CA HIS A 131 5.11 8.44 13.38
C HIS A 131 4.91 8.81 11.91
N ILE A 132 4.73 7.83 11.01
CA ILE A 132 4.76 8.07 9.56
C ILE A 132 3.71 9.07 9.10
N GLU A 133 2.51 9.03 9.68
CA GLU A 133 1.42 9.98 9.38
C GLU A 133 1.79 11.42 9.72
N LYS A 134 2.66 11.61 10.73
CA LYS A 134 3.13 12.94 11.12
C LYS A 134 4.35 13.41 10.33
N LEU A 135 5.18 12.46 9.88
CA LEU A 135 6.39 12.71 9.09
C LEU A 135 6.06 13.04 7.62
N LEU A 136 4.99 12.47 7.08
CA LEU A 136 4.53 12.66 5.70
C LEU A 136 3.35 13.64 5.57
N LYS A 137 3.18 14.58 6.52
CA LYS A 137 2.06 15.54 6.50
C LYS A 137 2.02 16.42 5.24
N ASP A 138 3.19 16.71 4.68
CA ASP A 138 3.34 17.58 3.50
C ASP A 138 3.19 16.81 2.18
N VAL A 139 3.05 15.48 2.24
CA VAL A 139 2.73 14.66 1.06
C VAL A 139 1.24 14.81 0.77
N PRO A 140 0.83 14.96 -0.52
CA PRO A 140 -0.57 15.10 -0.90
C PRO A 140 -1.46 14.05 -0.24
N HIS A 141 -2.70 14.44 0.12
CA HIS A 141 -3.70 13.64 0.84
C HIS A 141 -4.12 12.36 0.09
N PHE A 142 -3.21 11.41 -0.02
CA PHE A 142 -3.51 10.02 -0.32
C PHE A 142 -3.66 9.30 1.01
N SER A 143 -4.77 8.59 1.19
CA SER A 143 -4.97 7.79 2.39
C SER A 143 -3.90 6.68 2.44
N LEU A 144 -2.95 6.80 3.37
CA LEU A 144 -1.87 5.83 3.60
C LEU A 144 -2.45 4.42 3.77
N ALA A 145 -3.49 4.31 4.59
CA ALA A 145 -4.20 3.05 4.83
C ALA A 145 -4.82 2.45 3.56
N LYS A 146 -5.42 3.28 2.70
CA LYS A 146 -6.00 2.81 1.43
C LYS A 146 -4.93 2.33 0.46
N ALA A 147 -3.81 3.05 0.37
CA ALA A 147 -2.67 2.64 -0.45
C ALA A 147 -2.11 1.30 0.02
N GLN A 148 -1.86 1.15 1.32
CA GLN A 148 -1.42 -0.12 1.93
C GLN A 148 -2.37 -1.28 1.66
N LEU A 149 -3.69 -1.05 1.83
CA LEU A 149 -4.71 -2.06 1.55
C LEU A 149 -4.69 -2.49 0.08
N SER A 150 -4.66 -1.53 -0.84
CA SER A 150 -4.67 -1.80 -2.28
C SER A 150 -3.41 -2.55 -2.74
N LEU A 151 -2.23 -2.14 -2.27
CA LEU A 151 -0.97 -2.78 -2.59
C LEU A 151 -0.88 -4.17 -1.97
N GLY A 152 -1.30 -4.34 -0.72
CA GLY A 152 -1.33 -5.64 -0.04
C GLY A 152 -2.23 -6.65 -0.74
N HIS A 153 -3.40 -6.23 -1.24
CA HIS A 153 -4.25 -7.07 -2.07
C HIS A 153 -3.58 -7.42 -3.40
N SER A 154 -2.99 -6.44 -4.08
CA SER A 154 -2.35 -6.65 -5.39
C SER A 154 -1.14 -7.59 -5.28
N TYR A 155 -0.30 -7.39 -4.27
CA TYR A 155 0.87 -8.23 -3.98
C TYR A 155 0.45 -9.66 -3.65
N SER A 156 -0.51 -9.82 -2.72
CA SER A 156 -1.01 -11.15 -2.33
C SER A 156 -1.63 -11.90 -3.51
N ARG A 157 -2.46 -11.23 -4.32
CA ARG A 157 -3.10 -11.80 -5.53
C ARG A 157 -2.05 -12.22 -6.56
N SER A 158 -1.05 -11.39 -6.80
CA SER A 158 0.07 -11.71 -7.69
C SER A 158 0.83 -12.95 -7.21
N LYS A 159 1.15 -13.01 -5.92
CA LYS A 159 1.92 -14.12 -5.33
C LYS A 159 1.19 -15.46 -5.40
N VAL A 160 -0.12 -15.48 -5.16
CA VAL A 160 -0.94 -16.72 -5.25
C VAL A 160 -1.45 -17.01 -6.66
N LYS A 161 -1.07 -16.18 -7.66
CA LYS A 161 -1.58 -16.27 -9.04
C LYS A 161 -3.11 -16.35 -9.07
N PHE A 162 -3.75 -15.42 -8.38
CA PHE A 162 -5.21 -15.38 -8.28
C PHE A 162 -5.83 -15.23 -9.67
N ASP A 163 -6.63 -16.23 -10.05
CA ASP A 163 -7.29 -16.28 -11.34
C ASP A 163 -8.75 -15.87 -11.17
N VAL A 164 -9.14 -14.75 -11.77
CA VAL A 164 -10.51 -14.23 -11.74
C VAL A 164 -11.49 -15.19 -12.40
N HIS A 165 -11.04 -15.99 -13.37
CA HIS A 165 -11.88 -16.99 -14.05
C HIS A 165 -12.21 -18.20 -13.18
N ARG A 166 -11.51 -18.37 -12.05
CA ARG A 166 -11.79 -19.41 -11.05
C ARG A 166 -12.64 -18.91 -9.89
N VAL A 167 -13.23 -17.72 -10.02
CA VAL A 167 -14.04 -17.10 -8.98
C VAL A 167 -15.53 -17.34 -9.25
N ASP A 168 -16.12 -18.26 -8.48
CA ASP A 168 -17.54 -18.65 -8.63
C ASP A 168 -18.52 -17.60 -8.12
N ASN A 169 -18.03 -16.50 -7.55
CA ASN A 169 -18.88 -15.43 -7.00
C ASN A 169 -19.80 -14.83 -8.07
N MET A 170 -19.35 -14.68 -9.32
CA MET A 170 -20.19 -14.16 -10.41
C MET A 170 -21.33 -15.12 -10.75
N VAL A 171 -21.11 -16.43 -10.68
CA VAL A 171 -22.14 -17.45 -10.95
C VAL A 171 -23.17 -17.45 -9.83
N ILE A 172 -22.73 -17.45 -8.57
CA ILE A 172 -23.62 -17.39 -7.40
C ILE A 172 -24.49 -16.12 -7.45
N GLN A 173 -23.89 -14.97 -7.73
CA GLN A 173 -24.62 -13.71 -7.86
C GLN A 173 -25.60 -13.72 -9.04
N SER A 174 -25.23 -14.33 -10.17
CA SER A 174 -26.11 -14.42 -11.35
C SER A 174 -27.33 -15.30 -11.09
N ILE A 175 -27.17 -16.43 -10.40
CA ILE A 175 -28.30 -17.30 -10.01
C ILE A 175 -29.22 -16.57 -9.03
N ALA A 176 -28.67 -15.93 -8.00
CA ALA A 176 -29.46 -15.16 -7.05
C ALA A 176 -30.23 -14.00 -7.72
N LEU A 177 -29.61 -13.36 -8.72
CA LEU A 177 -30.24 -12.33 -9.52
C LEU A 177 -31.39 -12.90 -10.38
N LEU A 178 -31.20 -14.04 -11.03
CA LEU A 178 -32.25 -14.71 -11.80
C LEU A 178 -33.46 -15.07 -10.93
N ASP A 179 -33.24 -15.65 -9.75
CA ASP A 179 -34.32 -15.99 -8.82
C ASP A 179 -35.10 -14.75 -8.35
N THR A 180 -34.40 -13.63 -8.17
CA THR A 180 -35.02 -12.35 -7.79
C THR A 180 -35.83 -11.79 -8.95
N LEU A 181 -35.27 -11.79 -10.16
CA LEU A 181 -35.96 -11.32 -11.36
C LEU A 181 -37.22 -12.12 -11.66
N ASP A 182 -37.20 -13.45 -11.50
CA ASP A 182 -38.38 -14.28 -11.73
C ASP A 182 -39.52 -13.95 -10.74
N LYS A 183 -39.19 -13.67 -9.48
CA LYS A 183 -40.18 -13.22 -8.49
C LYS A 183 -40.74 -11.84 -8.83
N ASP A 184 -39.86 -10.91 -9.19
CA ASP A 184 -40.23 -9.54 -9.51
C ASP A 184 -41.08 -9.47 -10.78
N ILE A 185 -40.71 -10.20 -11.84
CA ILE A 185 -41.48 -10.29 -13.09
C ILE A 185 -42.88 -10.84 -12.79
N ASN A 186 -43.00 -11.87 -11.97
CA ASN A 186 -44.32 -12.42 -11.60
C ASN A 186 -45.16 -11.43 -10.79
N LEU A 187 -44.56 -10.74 -9.82
CA LEU A 187 -45.23 -9.72 -9.02
C LEU A 187 -45.71 -8.55 -9.90
N PHE A 188 -44.85 -8.04 -10.78
CA PHE A 188 -45.20 -6.99 -11.72
C PHE A 188 -46.26 -7.44 -12.72
N ALA A 189 -46.20 -8.68 -13.21
CA ALA A 189 -47.21 -9.25 -14.08
C ALA A 189 -48.60 -9.26 -13.43
N MET A 190 -48.69 -9.70 -12.17
CA MET A 190 -49.93 -9.68 -11.41
C MET A 190 -50.46 -8.25 -11.24
N ARG A 191 -49.58 -7.30 -10.90
CA ARG A 191 -49.98 -5.90 -10.70
C ARG A 191 -50.44 -5.20 -11.99
N ILE A 192 -49.74 -5.42 -13.10
CA ILE A 192 -50.16 -4.89 -14.42
C ILE A 192 -51.50 -5.52 -14.83
N ARG A 193 -51.68 -6.83 -14.59
CA ARG A 193 -52.94 -7.51 -14.86
C ARG A 193 -54.09 -6.88 -14.08
N GLU A 194 -53.93 -6.65 -12.79
CA GLU A 194 -54.97 -5.99 -11.98
C GLU A 194 -55.34 -4.62 -12.56
N TRP A 195 -54.34 -3.77 -12.84
CA TRP A 195 -54.57 -2.40 -13.35
C TRP A 195 -55.26 -2.38 -14.72
N TYR A 196 -54.84 -3.25 -15.64
CA TYR A 196 -55.41 -3.30 -16.98
C TYR A 196 -56.79 -3.93 -17.00
N SER A 197 -57.05 -4.91 -16.13
CA SER A 197 -58.35 -5.58 -16.01
C SER A 197 -59.46 -4.65 -15.53
N PHE A 198 -59.13 -3.54 -14.85
CA PHE A 198 -60.11 -2.50 -14.54
C PHE A 198 -60.70 -1.82 -15.79
N HIS A 199 -59.92 -1.74 -16.87
CA HIS A 199 -60.32 -1.07 -18.11
C HIS A 199 -60.81 -2.07 -19.16
N PHE A 200 -60.14 -3.22 -19.29
CA PHE A 200 -60.45 -4.27 -20.25
C PHE A 200 -60.56 -5.63 -19.52
N PRO A 201 -61.72 -5.92 -18.90
CA PRO A 201 -61.90 -7.09 -18.05
C PRO A 201 -61.77 -8.42 -18.81
N GLU A 202 -61.94 -8.44 -20.13
CA GLU A 202 -61.73 -9.61 -20.98
C GLU A 202 -60.29 -10.11 -20.98
N VAL A 203 -59.30 -9.23 -20.73
CA VAL A 203 -57.88 -9.61 -20.72
C VAL A 203 -57.52 -10.38 -19.43
N SER A 204 -58.29 -10.21 -18.36
CA SER A 204 -58.13 -10.96 -17.10
C SER A 204 -58.38 -12.47 -17.26
N LYS A 205 -59.11 -12.89 -18.32
CA LYS A 205 -59.41 -14.30 -18.58
C LYS A 205 -58.22 -15.10 -19.11
N LYS A 206 -57.12 -14.44 -19.53
CA LYS A 206 -55.89 -15.12 -19.96
C LYS A 206 -55.22 -15.80 -18.75
N HIS A 207 -54.95 -17.10 -18.86
CA HIS A 207 -54.55 -17.94 -17.71
C HIS A 207 -53.09 -17.72 -17.27
N ASN A 208 -52.19 -17.31 -18.17
CA ASN A 208 -50.75 -17.26 -17.92
C ASN A 208 -50.21 -15.81 -17.85
N ASN A 209 -49.39 -15.51 -16.85
CA ASN A 209 -48.76 -14.18 -16.67
C ASN A 209 -47.80 -13.85 -17.81
N LYS A 210 -47.10 -14.86 -18.35
CA LYS A 210 -46.18 -14.69 -19.48
C LYS A 210 -46.92 -14.36 -20.79
N GLU A 211 -48.06 -14.99 -21.04
CA GLU A 211 -48.93 -14.72 -22.21
C GLU A 211 -49.75 -13.43 -22.08
N PHE A 212 -49.80 -12.86 -20.88
CA PHE A 212 -50.43 -11.56 -20.64
C PHE A 212 -49.46 -10.41 -20.97
N ILE A 213 -48.15 -10.59 -20.72
CA ILE A 213 -47.10 -9.60 -20.97
C ILE A 213 -46.57 -9.66 -22.41
N ALA A 214 -46.51 -10.86 -23.01
CA ALA A 214 -46.11 -11.07 -24.41
C ALA A 214 -47.17 -10.57 -25.39
#